data_AF-A0A8T3R2W7-F1
#
_entry.id   AF-A0A8T3R2W7-F1
#
_cell.length_a   1.000
_cell.length_b   1.000
_cell.length_c   1.000
_cell.angle_alpha   90.00
_cell.angle_beta   90.00
_cell.angle_gamma   90.00
#
_symmetry.space_group_name_H-M   'P 1'
#
loop_
_entity.id
_entity.type
_entity.pdbx_description
1 polymer ?
#
loop_
_entity_poly.entity_id
_entity_poly.type
_entity_poly.pdbx_seq_one_letter_code
_entity_poly.pdbx_strand_id
1 'polypeptide(L)'
;MTVTDLALIDRLRLTLGPGLNVITGETGAGKSLLIDALGLVGGTRADTGLIRHGAGSARVEALFERLPEPLIAVREVSAGGRSTARLDDLATTASRLADEVGRLIEIHGQNDQQR
;
A
#
# COMPACT_ATOMS: atom_id res chain seq x y z
N MET A 1 -4.92 -7.95 1.44
CA MET A 1 -3.91 -7.13 0.73
C MET A 1 -3.01 -8.03 -0.08
N THR A 2 -2.69 -7.63 -1.31
CA THR A 2 -1.73 -8.28 -2.20
C THR A 2 -0.68 -7.25 -2.60
N VAL A 3 0.59 -7.65 -2.59
CA VAL A 3 1.73 -6.82 -2.99
C VAL A 3 2.54 -7.58 -4.04
N THR A 4 2.93 -6.91 -5.10
CA THR A 4 3.75 -7.46 -6.19
C THR A 4 4.90 -6.49 -6.50
N ASP A 5 6.11 -7.01 -6.58
CA ASP A 5 7.32 -6.31 -7.00
C ASP A 5 7.65 -5.02 -6.21
N LEU A 6 7.43 -5.04 -4.89
CA LEU A 6 7.74 -3.93 -3.99
C LEU A 6 9.03 -4.20 -3.20
N ALA A 7 10.12 -3.49 -3.51
CA ALA A 7 11.42 -3.62 -2.88
C ALA A 7 11.89 -5.09 -2.82
N LEU A 8 11.98 -5.68 -1.62
CA LEU A 8 12.38 -7.09 -1.44
C LEU A 8 11.23 -8.09 -1.63
N ILE A 9 9.99 -7.62 -1.79
CA ILE A 9 8.80 -8.46 -2.01
C ILE A 9 8.66 -8.74 -3.52
N ASP A 10 8.78 -10.01 -3.91
CA ASP A 10 8.31 -10.50 -5.22
C ASP A 10 6.79 -10.58 -5.21
N ARG A 11 6.22 -11.44 -4.35
CA ARG A 11 4.78 -11.52 -4.11
C ARG A 11 4.48 -11.75 -2.64
N LEU A 12 3.47 -11.04 -2.14
CA LEU A 12 2.94 -11.20 -0.79
C LEU A 12 1.41 -11.14 -0.84
N ARG A 13 0.77 -12.04 -0.09
CA ARG A 13 -0.66 -11.93 0.24
C ARG A 13 -0.82 -11.95 1.75
N LEU A 14 -1.47 -10.93 2.28
CA LEU A 14 -1.74 -10.75 3.70
C LEU A 14 -3.23 -10.53 3.94
N THR A 15 -3.81 -11.32 4.83
CA THR A 15 -5.17 -11.13 5.33
C THR A 15 -5.09 -10.79 6.81
N LEU A 16 -5.60 -9.63 7.20
CA LEU A 16 -5.70 -9.22 8.60
C LEU A 16 -7.07 -9.64 9.13
N GLY A 17 -7.11 -10.15 10.35
CA GLY A 17 -8.35 -10.45 11.06
C GLY A 17 -8.86 -9.24 11.86
N PRO A 18 -10.06 -9.32 12.45
CA PRO A 18 -10.53 -8.30 13.39
C PRO A 18 -9.66 -8.29 14.66
N GLY A 19 -9.63 -7.14 15.33
CA GLY A 19 -8.87 -6.95 16.57
C GLY A 19 -7.37 -6.74 16.33
N LEU A 20 -6.53 -7.30 17.22
CA LEU A 20 -5.09 -7.08 17.20
C LEU A 20 -4.37 -8.11 16.32
N ASN A 21 -3.72 -7.62 15.27
CA ASN A 21 -2.80 -8.41 14.45
C ASN A 21 -1.37 -8.00 14.82
N VAL A 22 -0.55 -8.97 15.25
CA VAL A 22 0.84 -8.73 15.62
C VAL A 22 1.75 -9.31 14.54
N ILE A 23 2.61 -8.47 13.96
CA ILE A 23 3.61 -8.87 12.97
C ILE A 23 4.99 -8.68 13.58
N THR A 24 5.75 -9.77 13.63
CA THR A 24 7.12 -9.79 14.14
C THR A 24 8.10 -10.18 13.04
N GLY A 25 9.39 -9.91 13.25
CA GLY A 25 10.46 -10.27 12.33
C GLY A 25 11.82 -10.00 12.96
N GLU A 26 12.87 -10.51 12.33
CA GLU A 26 14.25 -10.43 12.83
C GLU A 26 14.84 -9.02 12.70
N THR A 27 14.72 -8.41 11.52
CA THR A 27 15.48 -7.21 11.16
C THR A 27 14.62 -5.96 10.92
N GLY A 28 13.32 -6.01 11.25
CA GLY A 28 12.38 -4.87 11.07
C GLY A 28 12.07 -4.50 9.62
N ALA A 29 12.95 -4.80 8.66
CA ALA A 29 12.79 -4.49 7.24
C ALA A 29 11.47 -5.03 6.66
N GLY A 30 11.10 -6.28 6.98
CA GLY A 30 9.83 -6.85 6.53
C GLY A 30 8.61 -6.08 7.05
N LYS A 31 8.66 -5.60 8.30
CA LYS A 31 7.59 -4.78 8.88
C LYS A 31 7.52 -3.41 8.19
N SER A 32 8.65 -2.74 7.99
CA SER A 32 8.67 -1.44 7.29
C SER A 32 8.11 -1.57 5.87
N LEU A 33 8.47 -2.62 5.12
CA LEU A 33 7.92 -2.85 3.77
C LEU A 33 6.41 -3.06 3.75
N LEU A 34 5.82 -3.67 4.79
CA LEU A 34 4.37 -3.77 4.92
C LEU A 34 3.73 -2.40 5.16
N ILE A 35 4.37 -1.56 5.98
CA ILE A 35 3.92 -0.19 6.22
C ILE A 35 4.03 0.64 4.94
N ASP A 36 5.12 0.51 4.17
CA ASP A 36 5.31 1.19 2.89
C ASP A 36 4.23 0.77 1.87
N ALA A 37 3.89 -0.53 1.82
CA ALA A 37 2.81 -1.03 0.97
C ALA A 37 1.45 -0.42 1.34
N LEU A 38 1.13 -0.42 2.64
CA LEU A 38 -0.11 0.19 3.17
C LEU A 38 -0.14 1.70 2.90
N GLY A 39 0.98 2.40 3.08
CA GLY A 39 1.09 3.82 2.75
C GLY A 39 0.84 4.07 1.28
N LEU A 40 1.42 3.27 0.39
CA LEU A 40 1.29 3.43 -1.06
C LEU A 40 -0.18 3.31 -1.51
N VAL A 41 -0.91 2.30 -1.03
CA VAL A 41 -2.36 2.18 -1.31
C VAL A 41 -3.21 3.20 -0.52
N GLY A 42 -2.69 3.68 0.61
CA GLY A 42 -3.20 4.82 1.37
C GLY A 42 -3.02 6.17 0.70
N GLY A 43 -2.37 6.21 -0.46
CA GLY A 43 -2.20 7.43 -1.25
C GLY A 43 -0.97 8.26 -0.86
N THR A 44 -0.01 7.70 -0.14
CA THR A 44 1.31 8.34 0.01
C THR A 44 1.94 8.56 -1.37
N ARG A 45 2.88 9.50 -1.43
CA ARG A 45 3.60 9.81 -2.66
C ARG A 45 4.30 8.55 -3.18
N ALA A 46 4.05 8.23 -4.44
CA ALA A 46 4.72 7.12 -5.10
C ALA A 46 6.22 7.40 -5.20
N ASP A 47 7.03 6.45 -4.75
CA ASP A 47 8.49 6.44 -4.90
C ASP A 47 8.89 5.26 -5.79
N THR A 48 9.58 5.54 -6.89
CA THR A 48 10.09 4.50 -7.79
C THR A 48 11.21 3.67 -7.16
N GLY A 49 11.86 4.17 -6.10
CA GLY A 49 12.82 3.42 -5.30
C GLY A 49 12.21 2.22 -4.57
N LEU A 50 10.88 2.19 -4.41
CA LEU A 50 10.16 1.05 -3.87
C LEU A 50 9.90 -0.05 -4.91
N ILE A 51 10.25 0.14 -6.18
CA ILE A 51 10.11 -0.91 -7.19
C ILE A 51 11.24 -1.92 -7.02
N ARG A 52 10.88 -3.21 -6.98
CA ARG A 52 11.86 -4.30 -6.90
C ARG A 52 12.88 -4.20 -8.05
N HIS A 53 14.15 -4.42 -7.74
CA HIS A 53 15.20 -4.40 -8.75
C HIS A 53 14.90 -5.39 -9.89
N GLY A 54 14.93 -4.89 -11.13
CA GLY A 54 14.63 -5.66 -12.34
C GLY A 54 13.14 -5.74 -12.70
N ALA A 55 12.23 -5.21 -11.87
CA ALA A 55 10.80 -5.14 -12.18
C ALA A 55 10.45 -3.85 -12.94
N GLY A 56 9.43 -3.93 -13.80
CA GLY A 56 8.92 -2.77 -14.54
C GLY A 56 7.96 -1.89 -13.74
N SER A 57 7.39 -2.42 -12.65
CA SER A 57 6.41 -1.74 -11.80
C SER A 57 6.26 -2.44 -10.46
N ALA A 58 5.79 -1.72 -9.44
CA ALA A 58 5.27 -2.26 -8.19
C ALA A 58 3.76 -2.06 -8.11
N ARG A 59 3.04 -3.02 -7.54
CA ARG A 59 1.58 -2.97 -7.37
C ARG A 59 1.17 -3.37 -5.96
N VAL A 60 0.28 -2.57 -5.37
CA VAL A 60 -0.40 -2.87 -4.11
C VAL A 60 -1.90 -2.83 -4.31
N GLU A 61 -2.58 -3.84 -3.80
CA GLU A 61 -4.03 -3.99 -3.82
C GLU A 61 -4.55 -4.31 -2.43
N ALA A 62 -5.53 -3.55 -1.94
CA ALA A 62 -6.14 -3.73 -0.64
C ALA A 62 -7.66 -3.76 -0.75
N LEU A 63 -8.26 -4.68 0.01
CA LEU A 63 -9.69 -4.78 0.23
C LEU A 63 -9.95 -4.25 1.64
N PHE A 64 -10.82 -3.25 1.74
CA PHE A 64 -11.24 -2.67 3.01
C PHE A 64 -12.70 -3.00 3.30
N GLU A 65 -12.98 -3.37 4.53
CA GLU A 65 -14.35 -3.44 5.05
C GLU A 65 -14.86 -2.00 5.22
N ARG A 66 -15.89 -1.65 4.45
CA ARG A 66 -16.53 -0.34 4.45
C ARG A 66 -18.04 -0.55 4.29
N LEU A 67 -18.85 0.36 4.85
CA LEU A 67 -20.30 0.36 4.67
C LEU A 67 -20.72 1.44 3.66
N PRO A 68 -21.73 1.18 2.80
CA PRO A 68 -22.53 -0.06 2.73
C PRO A 68 -21.80 -1.22 2.02
N GLU A 69 -20.78 -0.91 1.23
CA GLU A 69 -20.05 -1.87 0.40
C GLU A 69 -18.54 -1.78 0.67
N PRO A 70 -17.83 -2.92 0.59
CA PRO A 70 -16.39 -2.94 0.72
C PRO A 70 -15.72 -2.07 -0.37
N LEU A 71 -14.47 -1.72 -0.15
CA LEU A 71 -13.68 -0.94 -1.10
C LEU A 71 -12.48 -1.75 -1.58
N ILE A 72 -12.32 -1.86 -2.89
CA ILE A 72 -11.06 -2.35 -3.49
C ILE A 72 -10.24 -1.14 -3.93
N ALA A 73 -9.07 -0.98 -3.33
CA ALA A 73 -8.12 0.08 -3.64
C ALA A 73 -6.86 -0.51 -4.27
N VAL A 74 -6.43 0.07 -5.39
CA VAL A 74 -5.23 -0.36 -6.11
C VAL A 74 -4.33 0.82 -6.38
N ARG A 75 -3.03 0.65 -6.12
CA ARG A 75 -1.97 1.57 -6.54
C ARG A 75 -0.91 0.82 -7.31
N GLU A 76 -0.52 1.35 -8.46
CA GLU A 76 0.56 0.80 -9.28
C GLU A 76 1.53 1.92 -9.66
N VAL A 77 2.83 1.65 -9.52
CA VAL A 77 3.91 2.60 -9.82
C VAL A 77 4.84 1.93 -10.81
N SER A 78 5.04 2.54 -11.98
CA SER A 78 5.95 2.05 -13.01
C SER A 78 7.33 2.68 -12.87
N ALA A 79 8.36 1.96 -13.32
CA ALA A 79 9.74 2.46 -13.37
C ALA A 79 9.89 3.71 -14.25
N GLY A 80 8.98 3.91 -15.21
CA GLY A 80 8.89 5.12 -16.03
C GLY A 80 8.27 6.33 -15.31
N GLY A 81 8.06 6.27 -14.00
CA GLY A 81 7.53 7.37 -13.18
C GLY A 81 6.02 7.56 -13.23
N ARG A 82 5.32 6.85 -14.13
CA ARG A 82 3.85 6.86 -14.16
C ARG A 82 3.31 6.08 -12.98
N SER A 83 2.36 6.67 -12.26
CA SER A 83 1.60 5.99 -11.21
C SER A 83 0.11 6.02 -11.53
N THR A 84 -0.57 4.90 -11.33
CA THR A 84 -2.02 4.75 -11.56
C THR A 84 -2.72 4.32 -10.28
N ALA A 85 -3.95 4.79 -10.09
CA ALA A 85 -4.80 4.40 -8.98
C ALA A 85 -6.14 3.88 -9.49
N ARG A 86 -6.73 2.92 -8.77
CA ARG A 86 -8.10 2.46 -9.02
C ARG A 86 -8.86 2.29 -7.70
N LEU A 87 -10.15 2.59 -7.74
CA LEU A 87 -11.14 2.28 -6.71
C LEU A 87 -12.24 1.46 -7.37
N ASP A 88 -12.51 0.26 -6.88
CA ASP A 88 -13.54 -0.64 -7.43
C ASP A 88 -13.39 -0.82 -8.95
N ASP A 89 -12.15 -1.13 -9.37
CA ASP A 89 -11.69 -1.27 -10.76
C ASP A 89 -11.71 0.00 -11.64
N LEU A 90 -12.29 1.09 -11.17
CA LEU A 90 -12.35 2.35 -11.90
C LEU A 90 -11.07 3.17 -11.71
N ALA A 91 -10.47 3.60 -12.83
CA ALA A 91 -9.31 4.48 -12.80
C ALA A 91 -9.64 5.81 -12.11
N THR A 92 -8.78 6.23 -11.19
CA THR A 92 -8.96 7.44 -10.38
C THR A 92 -7.64 8.17 -10.17
N THR A 93 -7.70 9.33 -9.52
CA THR A 93 -6.52 10.10 -9.15
C THR A 93 -5.88 9.57 -7.86
N ALA A 94 -4.59 9.86 -7.67
CA ALA A 94 -3.90 9.58 -6.42
C ALA A 94 -4.58 10.27 -5.22
N SER A 95 -5.05 11.51 -5.41
CA SER A 95 -5.75 12.28 -4.37
C SER A 95 -7.04 11.58 -3.94
N ARG A 96 -7.88 11.16 -4.90
CA ARG A 96 -9.14 10.50 -4.56
C ARG A 96 -8.91 9.13 -3.90
N LEU A 97 -7.87 8.39 -4.31
CA LEU A 97 -7.45 7.19 -3.60
C LEU A 97 -7.09 7.52 -2.14
N ALA A 98 -6.27 8.55 -1.92
CA ALA A 98 -5.86 8.99 -0.59
C ALA A 98 -7.05 9.44 0.27
N ASP A 99 -7.98 10.20 -0.31
CA ASP A 99 -9.15 10.74 0.39
C ASP A 99 -10.12 9.63 0.86
N GLU A 100 -10.28 8.58 0.06
CA GLU A 100 -11.15 7.44 0.36
C GLU A 100 -10.47 6.45 1.33
N VAL A 101 -9.22 6.06 1.04
CA VAL A 101 -8.49 5.06 1.84
C VAL A 101 -8.01 5.65 3.16
N GLY A 102 -7.61 6.92 3.20
CA GLY A 102 -7.13 7.59 4.42
C GLY A 102 -8.20 7.73 5.52
N ARG A 103 -9.47 7.48 5.21
CA ARG A 103 -10.55 7.38 6.22
C ARG A 103 -10.68 5.98 6.83
N LEU A 104 -10.06 4.99 6.19
CA LEU A 104 -10.16 3.56 6.53
C LEU A 104 -8.88 3.04 7.19
N ILE A 105 -7.75 3.74 7.00
CA ILE A 105 -6.46 3.38 7.60
C ILE A 105 -5.81 4.59 8.25
N GLU A 106 -5.16 4.33 9.37
CA GLU A 106 -4.27 5.28 10.03
C GLU A 106 -2.95 4.56 10.32
N ILE A 107 -1.86 5.11 9.80
CA ILE A 107 -0.52 4.54 9.95
C ILE A 107 0.23 5.40 10.96
N HIS A 108 0.68 4.78 12.04
CA HIS A 108 1.52 5.42 13.05
C HIS A 108 2.93 4.84 12.97
N GLY A 109 3.90 5.66 12.60
CA GLY A 109 5.30 5.30 12.45
C GLY A 109 6.23 6.13 13.34
N GLN A 110 7.50 5.70 13.45
CA GLN A 110 8.49 6.47 14.22
C GLN A 110 8.90 7.79 13.55
N ASN A 111 8.62 7.96 12.26
CA ASN A 111 8.97 9.18 11.50
C ASN A 111 7.88 10.28 11.54
N ASP A 112 6.74 10.04 12.20
CA ASP A 112 5.63 11.01 12.26
C ASP A 112 5.89 12.20 13.21
N GLN A 113 6.99 12.17 13.98
CA GLN A 113 7.37 13.23 14.93
C GLN A 113 8.53 14.13 14.49
N GLN A 114 9.04 13.99 13.27
CA GLN A 114 10.01 14.95 12.73
C GLN A 114 9.28 15.98 11.86
N ARG A 115 8.68 16.97 12.52
CA ARG A 115 8.34 18.26 11.91
C ARG A 115 9.12 19.37 12.58
#